data_AF-A0A972P6U8-F1
#
_entry.id   AF-A0A972P6U8-F1
#
_cell.length_a   1.000
_cell.length_b   1.000
_cell.length_c   1.000
_cell.angle_alpha   90.00
_cell.angle_beta   90.00
_cell.angle_gamma   90.00
#
_symmetry.space_group_name_H-M   'P 1'
#
loop_
_entity.id
_entity.type
_entity.pdbx_description
1 polymer ?
#
loop_
_entity_poly.entity_id
_entity_poly.type
_entity_poly.pdbx_seq_one_letter_code
_entity_poly.pdbx_strand_id
1 'polypeptide(L)'
;MKKTLGTMMVAGIVVLLTATFSFAEYAAAGVGSFPFFQLGCLIVGGLTIVSLKHKYEKMYTNEAVGAFALYTVLVALFTNPVVDAIRGLIG
;
A
#
# COMPACT_ATOMS: atom_id res chain seq x y z
N MET A 1 5.39 -21.85 14.21
CA MET A 1 6.48 -21.02 13.62
C MET A 1 6.28 -20.69 12.14
N LYS A 2 5.87 -21.63 11.26
CA LYS A 2 5.62 -21.34 9.83
C LYS A 2 4.56 -20.25 9.59
N LYS A 3 3.48 -20.23 10.39
CA LYS A 3 2.44 -19.19 10.35
C LYS A 3 2.97 -17.79 10.67
N THR A 4 3.75 -17.67 11.75
CA THR A 4 4.34 -16.40 12.20
C THR A 4 5.28 -15.81 11.15
N LEU A 5 6.08 -16.65 10.48
CA LEU A 5 6.97 -16.20 9.41
C LEU A 5 6.18 -15.60 8.24
N GLY A 6 5.11 -16.27 7.81
CA GLY A 6 4.24 -15.76 6.75
C GLY A 6 3.58 -14.42 7.10
N THR A 7 3.08 -14.26 8.32
CA THR A 7 2.51 -12.99 8.78
C THR A 7 3.55 -11.87 8.85
N MET A 8 4.77 -12.17 9.33
CA MET A 8 5.87 -11.18 9.33
C MET A 8 6.26 -10.76 7.92
N MET A 9 6.27 -11.69 6.95
CA MET A 9 6.53 -11.35 5.56
C MET A 9 5.46 -10.40 4.99
N VAL A 10 4.18 -10.66 5.24
CA VAL A 10 3.10 -9.75 4.81
C VAL A 10 3.28 -8.37 5.45
N ALA A 11 3.55 -8.31 6.76
CA ALA A 11 3.77 -7.04 7.46
C ALA A 11 4.96 -6.26 6.89
N GLY A 12 6.08 -6.94 6.62
CA GLY A 12 7.24 -6.32 5.99
C GLY A 12 6.92 -5.73 4.61
N ILE A 13 6.17 -6.47 3.78
CA ILE A 13 5.77 -6.00 2.45
C ILE A 13 4.78 -4.84 2.53
N VAL A 14 3.84 -4.86 3.47
CA VAL A 14 2.92 -3.74 3.74
C VAL A 14 3.70 -2.47 4.06
N VAL A 15 4.71 -2.57 4.92
CA VAL A 15 5.58 -1.42 5.26
C VAL A 15 6.34 -0.92 4.03
N LEU A 16 6.94 -1.82 3.26
CA LEU A 16 7.71 -1.44 2.05
C LEU A 16 6.83 -0.77 0.99
N LEU A 17 5.62 -1.28 0.75
CA LEU A 17 4.69 -0.70 -0.23
C LEU A 17 4.16 0.66 0.25
N THR A 18 3.85 0.80 1.54
CA THR A 18 3.40 2.08 2.11
C THR A 18 4.53 3.12 2.09
N ALA A 19 5.77 2.70 2.34
CA ALA A 19 6.95 3.56 2.24
C ALA A 19 7.21 3.97 0.77
N THR A 20 7.06 3.04 -0.17
CA THR A 20 7.21 3.31 -1.61
C THR A 20 6.18 4.34 -2.09
N PHE A 21 4.92 4.17 -1.70
CA PHE A 21 3.86 5.15 -1.97
C PHE A 21 4.24 6.53 -1.40
N SER A 22 4.63 6.59 -0.13
CA SER A 22 4.98 7.85 0.54
C SER A 22 6.15 8.54 -0.16
N PHE A 23 7.18 7.79 -0.55
CA PHE A 23 8.33 8.36 -1.25
C PHE A 23 7.95 8.88 -2.64
N ALA A 24 7.19 8.11 -3.42
CA ALA A 24 6.78 8.50 -4.76
C ALA A 24 5.90 9.76 -4.75
N GLU A 25 4.91 9.82 -3.87
CA GLU A 25 4.00 10.97 -3.75
C GLU A 25 4.74 12.22 -3.26
N TYR A 26 5.66 12.07 -2.30
CA TYR A 26 6.49 13.18 -1.84
C TYR A 26 7.39 13.71 -2.97
N ALA A 27 7.99 12.84 -3.76
CA ALA A 27 8.83 13.22 -4.88
C ALA A 27 8.04 13.94 -5.99
N ALA A 28 6.77 13.57 -6.20
CA ALA A 28 5.92 14.18 -7.22
C ALA A 28 5.30 15.52 -6.79
N ALA A 29 4.95 15.69 -5.52
CA ALA A 29 4.08 16.77 -5.05
C ALA A 29 4.67 17.65 -3.93
N GLY A 30 5.73 17.18 -3.27
CA GLY A 30 6.26 17.79 -2.05
C GLY A 30 5.25 17.81 -0.89
N VAL A 31 5.60 18.56 0.17
CA VAL A 31 4.77 18.62 1.40
C VAL A 31 3.41 19.26 1.17
N GLY A 32 3.33 20.27 0.28
CA GLY A 32 2.14 21.10 0.12
C GLY A 32 0.91 20.36 -0.45
N SER A 33 1.13 19.24 -1.14
CA SER A 33 0.05 18.46 -1.76
C SER A 33 0.15 16.96 -1.47
N PHE A 34 0.86 16.61 -0.40
CA PHE A 34 1.05 15.22 0.00
C PHE A 34 -0.29 14.55 0.41
N PRO A 35 -0.61 13.35 -0.10
CA PRO A 35 -1.91 12.69 0.12
C PRO A 35 -1.97 11.95 1.47
N PHE A 36 -2.07 12.71 2.58
CA PHE A 36 -2.10 12.15 3.93
C PHE A 36 -3.28 11.21 4.21
N PHE A 37 -4.44 11.47 3.60
CA PHE A 37 -5.61 10.61 3.78
C PHE A 37 -5.37 9.22 3.17
N GLN A 38 -4.85 9.18 1.94
CA GLN A 38 -4.49 7.97 1.23
C GLN A 38 -3.37 7.20 1.97
N LEU A 39 -2.37 7.90 2.52
CA LEU A 39 -1.38 7.28 3.41
C LEU A 39 -2.06 6.61 4.62
N GLY A 40 -2.99 7.30 5.27
CA GLY A 40 -3.79 6.73 6.36
C GLY A 40 -4.58 5.49 5.93
N CYS A 41 -5.19 5.52 4.75
CA CYS A 41 -5.89 4.37 4.16
C CYS A 41 -4.97 3.17 3.93
N LEU A 42 -3.71 3.38 3.50
CA LEU A 42 -2.74 2.31 3.36
C LEU A 42 -2.32 1.72 4.70
N ILE A 43 -2.11 2.56 5.72
CA ILE A 43 -1.78 2.10 7.07
C ILE A 43 -2.91 1.22 7.63
N VAL A 44 -4.15 1.71 7.58
CA VAL A 44 -5.32 0.98 8.11
C VAL A 44 -5.58 -0.29 7.29
N GLY A 45 -5.50 -0.22 5.95
CA GLY A 45 -5.63 -1.39 5.08
C GLY A 45 -4.53 -2.42 5.34
N GLY A 46 -3.31 -1.96 5.59
CA GLY A 46 -2.15 -2.78 5.90
C GLY A 46 -2.29 -3.53 7.23
N LEU A 47 -2.72 -2.81 8.28
CA LEU A 47 -3.04 -3.44 9.57
C LEU A 47 -4.17 -4.47 9.42
N THR A 48 -5.16 -4.18 8.58
CA THR A 48 -6.29 -5.08 8.31
C THR A 48 -5.82 -6.37 7.62
N ILE A 49 -5.05 -6.29 6.54
CA ILE A 49 -4.59 -7.48 5.80
C ILE A 49 -3.64 -8.35 6.64
N VAL A 50 -2.78 -7.73 7.45
CA VAL A 50 -1.89 -8.44 8.39
C VAL A 50 -2.72 -9.15 9.46
N SER A 51 -3.76 -8.48 10.00
CA SER A 51 -4.67 -9.07 10.98
C SER A 51 -5.45 -10.26 10.39
N LEU A 52 -5.90 -10.15 9.14
CA LEU A 52 -6.55 -11.24 8.41
C LEU A 52 -5.60 -12.42 8.21
N LYS A 53 -4.36 -12.17 7.77
CA LYS A 53 -3.34 -13.22 7.59
C LYS A 53 -2.98 -13.91 8.91
N HIS A 54 -2.93 -13.16 10.01
CA HIS A 54 -2.72 -13.73 11.34
C HIS A 54 -3.91 -14.61 11.77
N LYS A 55 -5.15 -14.16 11.54
CA LYS A 55 -6.36 -14.87 11.96
C LYS A 55 -6.60 -16.13 11.12
N TYR A 56 -6.46 -16.05 9.80
CA TYR A 56 -6.83 -17.12 8.87
C TYR A 56 -5.61 -17.87 8.33
N GLU A 57 -5.35 -19.07 8.85
CA GLU A 57 -4.18 -19.89 8.45
C GLU A 57 -4.16 -20.31 6.99
N LYS A 58 -5.34 -20.51 6.39
CA LYS A 58 -5.49 -20.95 5.00
C LYS A 58 -5.27 -19.83 3.98
N MET A 59 -5.20 -18.57 4.42
CA MET A 59 -4.94 -17.44 3.52
C MET A 59 -3.49 -17.53 3.01
N TYR A 60 -3.26 -17.58 1.70
CA TYR A 60 -1.89 -17.68 1.20
C TYR A 60 -1.14 -16.35 1.34
N THR A 61 0.15 -16.42 1.68
CA THR A 61 0.99 -15.21 1.84
C THR A 61 1.06 -14.39 0.55
N ASN A 62 1.20 -15.05 -0.60
CA ASN A 62 1.26 -14.39 -1.90
C ASN A 62 -0.05 -13.68 -2.25
N GLU A 63 -1.20 -14.26 -1.90
CA GLU A 63 -2.51 -13.64 -2.11
C GLU A 63 -2.68 -12.40 -1.22
N ALA A 64 -2.29 -12.48 0.06
CA ALA A 64 -2.33 -11.33 0.97
C ALA A 64 -1.45 -10.18 0.49
N VAL A 65 -0.24 -10.50 0.02
CA VAL A 65 0.68 -9.54 -0.58
C VAL A 65 0.11 -8.94 -1.86
N GLY A 66 -0.39 -9.78 -2.77
CA GLY A 66 -0.97 -9.34 -4.03
C GLY A 66 -2.19 -8.45 -3.84
N ALA A 67 -3.07 -8.80 -2.90
CA ALA A 67 -4.24 -7.99 -2.55
C ALA A 67 -3.83 -6.61 -2.02
N PHE A 68 -2.82 -6.54 -1.14
CA PHE A 68 -2.35 -5.26 -0.64
C PHE A 68 -1.64 -4.44 -1.72
N ALA A 69 -0.86 -5.08 -2.61
CA ALA A 69 -0.22 -4.40 -3.73
C ALA A 69 -1.25 -3.76 -4.67
N LEU A 70 -2.30 -4.49 -5.04
CA LEU A 70 -3.40 -3.96 -5.85
C LEU A 70 -4.15 -2.82 -5.13
N TYR A 71 -4.35 -2.96 -3.82
CA TYR A 71 -4.93 -1.89 -3.01
C TYR A 71 -4.04 -0.64 -2.99
N THR A 72 -2.72 -0.79 -2.87
CA THR A 72 -1.78 0.34 -2.96
C THR A 72 -1.88 1.06 -4.31
N VAL A 73 -1.90 0.32 -5.41
CA VAL A 73 -2.09 0.90 -6.75
C VAL A 73 -3.42 1.62 -6.87
N LEU A 74 -4.51 0.99 -6.40
CA LEU A 74 -5.84 1.60 -6.40
C LEU A 74 -5.84 2.93 -5.65
N VAL A 75 -5.29 2.96 -4.44
CA VAL A 75 -5.21 4.17 -3.62
C VAL A 75 -4.37 5.25 -4.29
N ALA A 76 -3.25 4.87 -4.92
CA ALA A 76 -2.37 5.80 -5.63
C ALA A 76 -3.06 6.45 -6.84
N LEU A 77 -3.90 5.72 -7.58
CA LEU A 77 -4.62 6.29 -8.73
C LEU A 77 -5.59 7.43 -8.36
N PHE A 78 -5.96 7.55 -7.09
CA PHE A 78 -6.83 8.61 -6.57
C PHE A 78 -6.06 9.68 -5.79
N THR A 79 -4.76 9.88 -6.06
CA THR A 79 -3.99 11.02 -5.56
C THR A 79 -3.87 12.09 -6.65
N ASN A 80 -3.88 13.37 -6.25
CA ASN A 80 -3.66 14.46 -7.19
C ASN A 80 -2.34 14.32 -7.98
N PRO A 81 -1.20 13.96 -7.36
CA PRO A 81 0.07 13.86 -8.08
C PRO A 81 0.05 12.79 -9.17
N VAL A 82 -0.60 11.64 -8.92
CA VAL A 82 -0.75 10.59 -9.94
C VAL A 82 -1.73 10.99 -11.03
N VAL A 83 -2.84 11.64 -10.69
CA VAL A 83 -3.79 12.16 -11.68
C VAL A 83 -3.13 13.19 -12.60
N ASP A 84 -2.34 14.10 -12.04
CA ASP A 84 -1.63 15.12 -12.81
C ASP A 84 -0.51 14.51 -13.67
N ALA A 85 0.19 13.48 -13.17
CA ALA A 85 1.15 12.72 -13.96
C ALA A 85 0.49 12.00 -15.15
N ILE A 86 -0.69 11.41 -14.94
CA ILE A 86 -1.47 10.77 -16.03
C ILE A 86 -1.91 11.82 -17.05
N ARG A 87 -2.41 12.98 -16.63
CA ARG A 87 -2.76 14.09 -17.52
C ARG A 87 -1.57 14.51 -18.37
N GLY A 88 -0.41 14.73 -17.75
CA GLY A 88 0.81 15.10 -18.47
C GLY A 88 1.27 14.06 -19.50
N LEU A 89 0.90 12.80 -19.35
CA LEU A 89 1.23 11.72 -20.30
C LEU A 89 0.27 11.66 -21.50
N ILE A 90 -0.99 12.06 -21.32
CA ILE A 90 -2.01 11.99 -22.38
C ILE A 90 -2.19 13.31 -23.17
N GLY A 91 -1.64 14.43 -22.69
CA GLY A 91 -1.75 15.76 -23.30
C GLY A 91 -2.96 16.55 -22.79
#